data_AF-A0A5B0U052-F1
#
_entry.id   AF-A0A5B0U052-F1
#
_cell.length_a   1.000
_cell.length_b   1.000
_cell.length_c   1.000
_cell.angle_alpha   90.00
_cell.angle_beta   90.00
_cell.angle_gamma   90.00
#
_symmetry.space_group_name_H-M   'P 1'
#
loop_
_entity.id
_entity.type
_entity.pdbx_description
1 polymer ?
#
loop_
_entity_poly.entity_id
_entity_poly.type
_entity_poly.pdbx_seq_one_letter_code
_entity_poly.pdbx_strand_id
1 'polypeptide(L)'
;MINFNVYAFLPAIDFLYIKLQGQDNSRDKLLSIRDNLSKLNEAQVLSELLTLDFMFYDYSNEQSEVWDIQLESFSSFYNRSEKVKRRDNYYPEAHVQSVFKWMLMLCDDCSDNLKTHRSVIH
;
A
#
# COMPACT_ATOMS: atom_id res chain seq x y z
N MET A 1 24.40 -11.60 -6.51
CA MET A 1 22.94 -11.62 -6.34
C MET A 1 22.65 -11.31 -4.89
N ILE A 2 22.09 -10.13 -4.62
CA ILE A 2 21.47 -9.87 -3.32
C ILE A 2 20.24 -10.77 -3.29
N ASN A 3 20.19 -11.70 -2.35
CA ASN A 3 19.03 -12.57 -2.17
C ASN A 3 17.96 -11.71 -1.51
N PHE A 4 17.13 -11.04 -2.31
CA PHE A 4 16.11 -10.14 -1.80
C PHE A 4 15.06 -10.98 -1.07
N ASN A 5 14.90 -10.73 0.22
CA ASN A 5 13.92 -11.42 1.02
C ASN A 5 12.53 -10.85 0.70
N VAL A 6 11.71 -11.57 -0.07
CA VAL A 6 10.34 -11.14 -0.42
C VAL A 6 9.45 -10.90 0.80
N TYR A 7 9.80 -11.47 1.96
CA TYR A 7 9.11 -11.17 3.21
C TYR A 7 9.41 -9.75 3.75
N ALA A 8 10.38 -9.02 3.18
CA ALA A 8 10.59 -7.60 3.45
C ALA A 8 9.38 -6.73 3.02
N PHE A 9 8.51 -7.24 2.13
CA PHE A 9 7.28 -6.55 1.73
C PHE A 9 6.11 -6.74 2.69
N LEU A 10 6.17 -7.69 3.64
CA LEU A 10 5.09 -7.95 4.58
C LEU A 10 4.63 -6.69 5.33
N PRO A 11 5.53 -5.83 5.84
CA PRO A 11 5.09 -4.63 6.56
C PRO A 11 4.34 -3.63 5.67
N ALA A 12 4.80 -3.43 4.43
CA ALA A 12 4.08 -2.60 3.47
C ALA A 12 2.70 -3.18 3.14
N ILE A 13 2.60 -4.51 2.93
CA ILE A 13 1.33 -5.20 2.67
C ILE A 13 0.36 -5.01 3.83
N ASP A 14 0.81 -5.27 5.07
CA ASP A 14 -0.02 -5.15 6.28
C ASP A 14 -0.47 -3.69 6.50
N PHE A 15 0.42 -2.74 6.28
CA PHE A 15 0.11 -1.31 6.39
C PHE A 15 -0.92 -0.87 5.35
N LEU A 16 -0.71 -1.23 4.07
CA LEU A 16 -1.63 -0.91 2.99
C LEU A 16 -3.00 -1.55 3.23
N TYR A 17 -3.05 -2.77 3.76
CA TYR A 17 -4.30 -3.47 4.07
C TYR A 17 -5.18 -2.69 5.05
N ILE A 18 -4.57 -2.01 6.02
CA ILE A 18 -5.26 -1.12 6.96
C ILE A 18 -5.70 0.17 6.26
N LYS A 19 -4.79 0.82 5.51
CA LYS A 19 -5.10 2.09 4.81
C LYS A 19 -6.21 1.94 3.77
N LEU A 20 -6.33 0.76 3.17
CA LEU A 20 -7.33 0.45 2.15
C LEU A 20 -8.65 -0.09 2.73
N GLN A 21 -8.91 0.06 4.03
CA GLN A 21 -10.22 -0.29 4.60
C GLN A 21 -11.36 0.40 3.82
N GLY A 22 -12.32 -0.39 3.33
CA GLY A 22 -13.40 0.08 2.43
C GLY A 22 -13.09 -0.05 0.93
N GLN A 23 -11.91 -0.56 0.55
CA GLN A 23 -11.51 -0.90 -0.82
C GLN A 23 -11.32 -2.42 -0.95
N ASP A 24 -12.41 -3.16 -0.94
CA ASP A 24 -12.39 -4.63 -0.79
C ASP A 24 -11.59 -5.33 -1.90
N ASN A 25 -11.74 -4.93 -3.16
CA ASN A 25 -10.98 -5.50 -4.28
C ASN A 25 -9.45 -5.39 -4.07
N SER A 26 -9.00 -4.21 -3.61
CA SER A 26 -7.56 -3.99 -3.36
C SER A 26 -7.08 -4.74 -2.12
N ARG A 27 -7.92 -4.88 -1.09
CA ARG A 27 -7.60 -5.66 0.12
C ARG A 27 -7.51 -7.15 -0.14
N ASP A 28 -8.43 -7.71 -0.92
CA ASP A 28 -8.41 -9.11 -1.31
C ASP A 28 -7.16 -9.42 -2.15
N LYS A 29 -6.77 -8.50 -3.02
CA LYS A 29 -5.52 -8.60 -3.77
C LYS A 29 -4.29 -8.58 -2.87
N LEU A 30 -4.24 -7.71 -1.86
CA LEU A 30 -3.16 -7.70 -0.87
C LEU A 30 -3.07 -9.02 -0.09
N LEU A 31 -4.20 -9.61 0.30
CA LEU A 31 -4.21 -10.93 0.93
C LEU A 31 -3.69 -12.02 -0.01
N SER A 32 -4.10 -11.99 -1.28
CA SER A 32 -3.59 -12.92 -2.29
C SER A 32 -2.08 -12.81 -2.49
N ILE A 33 -1.54 -11.59 -2.53
CA ILE A 33 -0.08 -11.34 -2.60
C ILE A 33 0.58 -11.95 -1.36
N ARG A 34 0.07 -11.63 -0.16
CA ARG A 34 0.59 -12.13 1.13
C ARG A 34 0.67 -13.66 1.16
N ASP A 35 -0.43 -14.33 0.82
CA ASP A 35 -0.55 -15.79 0.85
C ASP A 35 0.37 -16.49 -0.16
N ASN A 36 0.72 -15.79 -1.25
CA ASN A 36 1.58 -16.31 -2.31
C ASN A 36 3.02 -15.78 -2.28
N LEU A 37 3.43 -15.00 -1.26
CA LEU A 37 4.78 -14.39 -1.19
C LEU A 37 5.91 -15.40 -1.43
N SER A 38 5.81 -16.60 -0.85
CA SER A 38 6.82 -17.67 -1.01
C SER A 38 7.00 -18.17 -2.45
N LYS A 39 6.03 -17.90 -3.34
CA LYS A 39 6.02 -18.32 -4.75
C LYS A 39 6.41 -17.18 -5.71
N LEU A 40 6.53 -15.95 -5.19
CA LEU A 40 6.83 -14.76 -5.98
C LEU A 40 8.30 -14.37 -5.80
N ASN A 41 8.88 -13.75 -6.83
CA ASN A 41 10.10 -12.97 -6.70
C ASN A 41 9.78 -11.49 -6.47
N GLU A 42 10.82 -10.70 -6.15
CA GLU A 42 10.69 -9.26 -5.87
C GLU A 42 9.95 -8.49 -6.98
N ALA A 43 10.33 -8.68 -8.24
CA ALA A 43 9.72 -7.99 -9.37
C ALA A 43 8.23 -8.35 -9.52
N GLN A 44 7.86 -9.60 -9.25
CA GLN A 44 6.46 -10.03 -9.26
C GLN A 44 5.66 -9.40 -8.11
N VAL A 45 6.21 -9.35 -6.89
CA VAL A 45 5.55 -8.67 -5.76
C VAL A 45 5.29 -7.20 -6.10
N LEU A 46 6.30 -6.50 -6.61
CA LEU A 46 6.18 -5.10 -7.02
C LEU A 46 5.14 -4.92 -8.13
N SER A 47 5.15 -5.78 -9.15
CA SER A 47 4.16 -5.73 -10.23
C SER A 47 2.73 -5.90 -9.72
N GLU A 48 2.50 -6.83 -8.78
CA GLU A 48 1.18 -7.04 -8.18
C GLU A 48 0.74 -5.83 -7.34
N LEU A 49 1.64 -5.23 -6.55
CA LEU A 49 1.35 -4.02 -5.76
C LEU A 49 1.00 -2.82 -6.65
N LEU A 50 1.69 -2.66 -7.78
CA LEU A 50 1.42 -1.58 -8.75
C LEU A 50 0.09 -1.74 -9.49
N THR A 51 -0.64 -2.84 -9.26
CA THR A 51 -1.93 -3.10 -9.88
C THR A 51 -3.11 -3.03 -8.90
N LEU A 52 -2.89 -2.36 -7.76
CA LEU A 52 -3.94 -1.99 -6.82
C LEU A 52 -4.72 -0.77 -7.32
N ASP A 53 -6.01 -0.67 -7.00
CA ASP A 53 -6.92 0.32 -7.60
C ASP A 53 -6.49 1.77 -7.35
N PHE A 54 -5.91 2.06 -6.17
CA PHE A 54 -5.46 3.40 -5.82
C PHE A 54 -4.27 3.88 -6.68
N MET A 55 -3.63 3.00 -7.45
CA MET A 55 -2.62 3.36 -8.45
C MET A 55 -3.24 3.97 -9.71
N PHE A 56 -4.53 3.71 -9.96
CA PHE A 56 -5.22 4.02 -11.22
C PHE A 56 -6.40 4.97 -11.06
N TYR A 57 -6.89 5.13 -9.84
CA TYR A 57 -8.09 5.90 -9.56
C TYR A 57 -7.85 6.94 -8.48
N ASP A 58 -8.26 8.16 -8.78
CA ASP A 58 -8.42 9.20 -7.78
C ASP A 58 -9.82 9.12 -7.19
N TYR A 59 -9.89 9.29 -5.87
CA TYR A 59 -11.13 9.38 -5.12
C TYR A 59 -11.26 10.80 -4.60
N SER A 60 -12.26 11.53 -5.07
CA SER A 60 -12.50 12.92 -4.65
C SER A 60 -13.85 13.08 -3.98
N ASN A 61 -13.91 13.93 -2.96
CA ASN A 61 -15.16 14.25 -2.28
C ASN A 61 -15.89 15.45 -2.94
N GLU A 62 -17.01 15.86 -2.36
CA GLU A 62 -17.80 17.01 -2.81
C GLU A 62 -17.05 18.35 -2.72
N GLN A 63 -16.03 18.44 -1.87
CA GLN A 63 -15.18 19.63 -1.68
C GLN A 63 -13.98 19.65 -2.65
N SER A 64 -13.90 18.69 -3.57
CA SER A 64 -12.77 18.51 -4.50
C SER A 64 -11.45 18.13 -3.82
N GLU A 65 -11.49 17.68 -2.57
CA GLU A 65 -10.33 17.06 -1.93
C GLU A 65 -10.12 15.67 -2.52
N VAL A 66 -8.87 15.32 -2.81
CA VAL A 66 -8.48 14.00 -3.30
C VAL A 66 -7.94 13.20 -2.13
N TRP A 67 -8.41 11.96 -1.97
CA TRP A 67 -7.88 11.05 -0.98
C TRP A 67 -6.40 10.76 -1.25
N ASP A 68 -5.58 10.97 -0.23
CA ASP A 68 -4.18 10.58 -0.23
C ASP A 68 -3.98 9.43 0.78
N ILE A 69 -3.62 8.27 0.24
CA ILE A 69 -3.34 7.05 1.00
C ILE A 69 -2.22 7.24 2.03
N GLN A 70 -1.26 8.13 1.76
CA GLN A 70 -0.16 8.41 2.66
C GLN A 70 -0.64 9.14 3.93
N LEU A 71 -1.66 10.01 3.78
CA LEU A 71 -2.18 10.84 4.87
C LEU A 71 -3.25 10.12 5.71
N GLU A 72 -4.25 9.51 5.09
CA GLU A 72 -5.38 8.90 5.81
C GLU A 72 -5.85 7.58 5.18
N SER A 73 -6.65 6.80 5.92
CA SER A 73 -7.27 5.59 5.36
C SER A 73 -8.43 5.94 4.42
N PHE A 74 -8.74 5.08 3.46
CA PHE A 74 -9.91 5.29 2.59
C PHE A 74 -11.20 5.37 3.40
N SER A 75 -11.37 4.52 4.42
CA SER A 75 -12.53 4.55 5.29
C SER A 75 -12.67 5.88 6.05
N SER A 76 -11.57 6.45 6.52
CA SER A 76 -11.55 7.75 7.19
C SER A 76 -12.01 8.85 6.24
N PHE A 77 -11.45 8.87 5.02
CA PHE A 77 -11.83 9.82 3.98
C PHE A 77 -13.30 9.67 3.58
N TYR A 78 -13.76 8.43 3.39
CA TYR A 78 -15.13 8.13 3.02
C TYR A 78 -16.12 8.57 4.10
N ASN A 79 -15.85 8.28 5.37
CA ASN A 79 -16.76 8.59 6.48
C ASN A 79 -16.93 10.09 6.72
N ARG A 80 -15.92 10.90 6.39
CA ARG A 80 -16.00 12.37 6.49
C ARG A 80 -16.52 13.05 5.22
N SER A 81 -16.83 12.28 4.18
CA SER A 81 -17.30 12.78 2.88
C SER A 81 -18.78 12.48 2.70
N GLU A 82 -19.54 13.44 2.16
CA GLU A 82 -20.94 13.20 1.81
C GLU A 82 -21.05 12.33 0.55
N LYS A 83 -20.13 12.55 -0.40
CA LYS A 83 -20.08 11.78 -1.65
C LYS A 83 -18.67 11.62 -2.15
N VAL A 84 -18.26 10.37 -2.37
CA VAL A 84 -16.99 10.05 -3.04
C VAL A 84 -17.22 9.75 -4.52
N LYS A 85 -16.45 10.40 -5.38
CA LYS A 85 -16.40 10.16 -6.83
C LYS A 85 -15.06 9.52 -7.18
N ARG A 86 -15.12 8.40 -7.90
CA ARG A 86 -13.96 7.78 -8.53
C ARG A 86 -13.71 8.41 -9.90
N ARG A 87 -12.47 8.71 -10.23
CA ARG A 87 -12.05 9.16 -11.56
C ARG A 87 -10.81 8.39 -11.98
N ASP A 88 -10.72 8.07 -13.26
CA ASP A 88 -9.52 7.49 -13.83
C ASP A 88 -8.41 8.53 -13.73
N ASN A 89 -7.34 8.18 -13.03
CA ASN A 89 -6.13 8.96 -13.00
C ASN A 89 -5.21 8.39 -14.09
N TYR A 90 -4.92 9.19 -15.11
CA TYR A 90 -4.02 8.82 -16.20
C TYR A 90 -2.58 8.76 -15.67
N TYR A 91 -2.24 7.69 -14.94
CA TYR A 91 -0.90 7.28 -14.49
C TYR A 91 0.14 8.42 -14.49
N PRO A 92 0.00 9.46 -13.65
CA PRO A 92 1.02 10.49 -13.60
C PRO A 92 2.28 9.81 -13.09
N GLU A 93 3.33 9.72 -13.91
CA GLU A 93 4.55 8.99 -13.59
C GLU A 93 5.12 9.43 -12.22
N ALA A 94 5.04 10.73 -11.93
CA ALA A 94 5.43 11.30 -10.65
C ALA A 94 4.63 10.74 -9.46
N HIS A 95 3.32 10.51 -9.62
CA HIS A 95 2.47 9.91 -8.58
C HIS A 95 2.86 8.46 -8.33
N VAL A 96 2.98 7.66 -9.41
CA VAL A 96 3.39 6.25 -9.32
C VAL A 96 4.76 6.12 -8.66
N GLN A 97 5.73 6.95 -9.06
CA GLN A 97 7.06 6.97 -8.46
C GLN A 97 7.04 7.37 -6.98
N SER A 98 6.22 8.36 -6.60
CA SER A 98 6.08 8.79 -5.20
C SER A 98 5.52 7.67 -4.33
N VAL A 99 4.42 7.06 -4.76
CA VAL A 99 3.79 5.94 -4.05
C VAL A 99 4.72 4.74 -3.98
N PHE A 100 5.43 4.43 -5.07
CA PHE A 100 6.39 3.34 -5.10
C PHE A 100 7.55 3.54 -4.11
N LYS A 101 8.15 4.74 -4.08
CA LYS A 101 9.19 5.09 -3.10
C LYS A 101 8.67 4.94 -1.67
N TRP A 102 7.47 5.43 -1.42
CA TRP A 102 6.82 5.32 -0.12
C TRP A 102 6.59 3.85 0.29
N MET A 103 6.13 2.98 -0.62
CA MET A 103 5.99 1.54 -0.34
C MET A 103 7.32 0.87 0.00
N LEU A 104 8.41 1.24 -0.69
CA LEU A 104 9.75 0.74 -0.35
C LEU A 104 10.19 1.22 1.04
N MET A 105 9.92 2.48 1.40
CA MET A 105 10.20 2.98 2.76
C MET A 105 9.45 2.19 3.83
N LEU A 106 8.20 1.79 3.59
CA LEU A 106 7.44 0.95 4.52
C LEU A 106 8.06 -0.45 4.72
N CYS A 107 8.74 -0.98 3.69
CA CYS A 107 9.46 -2.25 3.79
C CYS A 107 10.71 -2.12 4.70
N ASP A 108 11.40 -0.98 4.63
CA ASP A 108 12.63 -0.71 5.37
C ASP A 108 12.37 -0.23 6.82
N ASP A 109 11.40 0.66 7.04
CA ASP A 109 11.10 1.27 8.35
C ASP A 109 10.62 0.24 9.39
N CYS A 110 9.96 -0.83 8.95
CA CYS A 110 9.56 -1.91 9.87
C CYS A 110 10.73 -2.83 10.26
N SER A 111 11.89 -2.72 9.60
CA SER A 111 13.10 -3.45 10.01
C SER A 111 13.71 -2.88 11.29
N ASP A 112 13.56 -1.58 11.55
CA ASP A 112 14.08 -0.93 12.75
C ASP A 112 13.16 -1.11 13.97
N ASN A 113 11.83 -1.12 13.77
CA ASN A 113 10.88 -1.46 14.84
C ASN A 113 10.94 -2.94 15.26
N LEU A 114 11.43 -3.84 14.39
CA LEU A 114 11.71 -5.23 14.75
C LEU A 114 13.03 -5.42 15.51
N LYS A 115 13.99 -4.48 15.42
CA LYS A 115 15.22 -4.50 16.24
C LYS A 115 14.94 -4.10 17.68
N THR A 116 14.00 -3.20 17.93
CA THR A 116 13.61 -2.79 19.29
C THR A 116 12.92 -3.92 20.06
N HIS A 117 12.21 -4.82 19.38
CA HIS A 117 11.59 -5.99 20.02
C HIS A 117 12.51 -7.20 20.21
N ARG A 118 13.64 -7.29 19.50
CA ARG A 118 14.63 -8.37 19.71
C ARG A 118 15.66 -8.07 20.80
N SER A 119 15.73 -6.84 21.31
CA SER A 119 16.69 -6.46 22.36
C SER A 119 16.16 -6.60 23.80
N VAL A 120 14.99 -7.23 24.01
CA VAL A 120 14.38 -7.42 25.35
C VAL A 120 14.21 -8.90 25.72
N ILE A 121 14.83 -9.83 24.99
CA ILE A 121 14.89 -11.23 25.44
C ILE A 121 16.35 -11.69 25.47
N HIS A 122 16.87 -11.69 26.70
CA HIS A 122 18.12 -12.23 27.25
C HIS A 122 19.44 -11.51 26.92
#